data_AF-A0A0Q0XTV8-F1
#
_entry.id   AF-A0A0Q0XTV8-F1
#
_cell.length_a   1.000
_cell.length_b   1.000
_cell.length_c   1.000
_cell.angle_alpha   90.00
_cell.angle_beta   90.00
_cell.angle_gamma   90.00
#
_symmetry.space_group_name_H-M   'P 1'
#
loop_
_entity.id
_entity.type
_entity.pdbx_description
1 polymer ?
#
loop_
_entity_poly.entity_id
_entity_poly.type
_entity_poly.pdbx_seq_one_letter_code
_entity_poly.pdbx_strand_id
1 'polypeptide(L)'
;MKLGVLQPLLKINERTTHIYLSSLFVLLLYFLGSVNAITVIFSYFLETIVIGVINVFKILLSRKKDEKELNGKFFLAAFFTVHYGMFVAIQSMFAFTYLEISDPNWTSSGFELVDNYARVLAMDNIGWILGTIILNNLWVFYKNYLQNGRYLEVSGLELMFAPYVRIFVQQFVVILSGFFISFGAQHAAVVLLIGLRTFIDVMIVEIRDGTPFMEYLVKKNNTNKISDEEFRKYVKNLSE
;
A
#
# COMPACT_ATOMS: atom_id res chain seq x y z
N MET A 1 -13.63 18.89 -8.99
CA MET A 1 -14.01 17.51 -9.36
C MET A 1 -15.52 17.37 -9.13
N LYS A 2 -16.32 16.91 -10.12
CA LYS A 2 -17.79 16.86 -9.97
C LYS A 2 -18.18 15.81 -8.91
N LEU A 3 -19.21 16.08 -8.12
CA LEU A 3 -19.68 15.20 -7.03
C LEU A 3 -19.95 13.75 -7.50
N GLY A 4 -20.44 13.57 -8.73
CA GLY A 4 -20.70 12.25 -9.32
C GLY A 4 -19.45 11.40 -9.59
N VAL A 5 -18.25 12.00 -9.64
CA VAL A 5 -16.98 11.26 -9.73
C VAL A 5 -16.54 10.76 -8.35
N LEU A 6 -16.92 11.48 -7.28
CA LEU A 6 -16.59 11.14 -5.88
C LEU A 6 -17.60 10.19 -5.23
N GLN A 7 -18.84 10.16 -5.71
CA GLN A 7 -19.89 9.30 -5.15
C GLN A 7 -19.53 7.79 -5.10
N PRO A 8 -18.91 7.18 -6.13
CA PRO A 8 -18.48 5.78 -6.06
C PRO A 8 -17.41 5.54 -4.99
N LEU A 9 -16.51 6.50 -4.80
CA LEU A 9 -15.40 6.43 -3.84
C LEU A 9 -15.90 6.44 -2.38
N LEU A 10 -17.09 7.01 -2.13
CA LEU A 10 -17.71 7.05 -0.80
C LEU A 10 -18.67 5.88 -0.54
N LYS A 11 -18.96 5.03 -1.54
CA LYS A 11 -19.87 3.89 -1.38
C LYS A 11 -19.11 2.65 -0.93
N ILE A 12 -19.52 2.10 0.21
CA ILE A 12 -19.10 0.77 0.66
C ILE A 12 -19.74 -0.26 -0.29
N ASN A 13 -18.90 -1.04 -0.96
CA ASN A 13 -19.31 -2.13 -1.84
C ASN A 13 -18.45 -3.37 -1.56
N GLU A 14 -18.80 -4.54 -2.08
CA GLU A 14 -18.07 -5.80 -1.80
C GLU A 14 -16.55 -5.71 -2.05
N ARG A 15 -16.11 -4.84 -2.97
CA ARG A 15 -14.70 -4.65 -3.30
C ARG A 15 -13.99 -3.67 -2.36
N THR A 16 -14.67 -2.67 -1.82
CA THR A 16 -14.06 -1.68 -0.90
C THR A 16 -14.30 -2.00 0.58
N THR A 17 -15.25 -2.90 0.88
CA THR A 17 -15.64 -3.27 2.25
C THR A 17 -14.44 -3.72 3.08
N HIS A 18 -13.55 -4.53 2.51
CA HIS A 18 -12.37 -5.03 3.22
C HIS A 18 -11.41 -3.90 3.64
N ILE A 19 -11.28 -2.85 2.83
CA ILE A 19 -10.45 -1.67 3.13
C ILE A 19 -11.04 -0.91 4.32
N TYR A 20 -12.35 -0.65 4.28
CA TYR A 20 -13.06 0.04 5.35
C TYR A 20 -13.05 -0.76 6.65
N LEU A 21 -13.27 -2.08 6.58
CA LEU A 21 -13.24 -2.96 7.75
C LEU A 21 -11.84 -2.98 8.38
N SER A 22 -10.78 -3.13 7.59
CA SER A 22 -9.41 -3.10 8.08
C SER A 22 -9.07 -1.75 8.75
N SER A 23 -9.45 -0.65 8.09
CA SER A 23 -9.21 0.71 8.61
C SER A 23 -9.98 0.97 9.91
N LEU A 24 -11.25 0.55 9.97
CA LEU A 24 -12.10 0.68 11.15
C LEU A 24 -11.59 -0.19 12.31
N PHE A 25 -11.11 -1.40 12.01
CA PHE A 25 -10.53 -2.29 13.01
C PHE A 25 -9.31 -1.64 13.69
N VAL A 26 -8.38 -1.08 12.91
CA VAL A 26 -7.21 -0.38 13.45
C VAL A 26 -7.60 0.87 14.23
N LEU A 27 -8.55 1.68 13.74
CA LEU A 27 -9.09 2.84 14.46
C LEU A 27 -9.70 2.43 15.81
N LEU A 28 -10.49 1.36 15.82
CA LEU A 28 -11.15 0.86 17.02
C LEU A 28 -10.13 0.37 18.05
N LEU A 29 -9.11 -0.39 17.64
CA LEU A 29 -8.03 -0.79 18.54
C LEU A 29 -7.31 0.42 19.15
N TYR A 30 -7.08 1.47 18.34
CA TYR A 30 -6.40 2.68 18.81
C TYR A 30 -7.24 3.45 19.84
N PHE A 31 -8.51 3.73 19.54
CA PHE A 31 -9.37 4.49 20.44
C PHE A 31 -9.81 3.71 21.69
N LEU A 32 -9.78 2.38 21.65
CA LEU A 32 -9.93 1.54 22.84
C LEU A 32 -8.65 1.47 23.68
N GLY A 33 -7.56 2.12 23.26
CA GLY A 33 -6.28 2.10 23.96
C GLY A 33 -5.55 0.74 23.89
N SER A 34 -6.00 -0.17 23.02
CA SER A 34 -5.37 -1.48 22.82
C SER A 34 -4.07 -1.39 22.01
N VAL A 35 -3.90 -0.30 21.24
CA VAL A 35 -2.67 -0.01 20.50
C VAL A 35 -2.35 1.48 20.58
N ASN A 36 -1.07 1.83 20.54
CA ASN A 36 -0.63 3.22 20.52
C ASN A 36 -0.43 3.72 19.07
N ALA A 37 -0.14 5.01 18.90
CA ALA A 37 0.04 5.63 17.59
C ALA A 37 1.22 5.03 16.80
N ILE A 38 2.27 4.61 17.51
CA ILE A 38 3.46 3.98 16.92
C ILE A 38 3.08 2.63 16.32
N THR A 39 2.35 1.79 17.05
CA THR A 39 1.84 0.49 16.56
C THR A 39 1.01 0.69 15.29
N VAL A 40 0.14 1.70 15.27
CA VAL A 40 -0.67 2.04 14.09
C VAL A 40 0.23 2.41 12.91
N ILE A 41 1.18 3.32 13.09
CA ILE A 41 2.10 3.73 12.01
C ILE A 41 2.85 2.53 11.46
N PHE A 42 3.48 1.72 12.31
CA PHE A 42 4.28 0.58 11.85
C PHE A 42 3.45 -0.55 11.26
N SER A 43 2.17 -0.68 11.62
CA SER A 43 1.27 -1.61 10.92
C SER A 43 1.17 -1.31 9.42
N TYR A 44 1.18 -0.04 9.02
CA TYR A 44 1.19 0.36 7.61
C TYR A 44 2.51 0.07 6.91
N PHE A 45 3.63 0.13 7.63
CA PHE A 45 4.92 -0.30 7.09
C PHE A 45 4.96 -1.81 6.86
N LEU A 46 4.45 -2.58 7.82
CA LEU A 46 4.33 -4.04 7.69
C LEU A 46 3.42 -4.42 6.53
N GLU A 47 2.29 -3.73 6.34
CA GLU A 47 1.42 -3.94 5.18
C GLU A 47 2.17 -3.74 3.86
N THR A 48 2.99 -2.69 3.76
CA THR A 48 3.79 -2.42 2.55
C THR A 48 4.84 -3.50 2.28
N ILE A 49 5.42 -4.09 3.32
CA ILE A 49 6.29 -5.26 3.20
C ILE A 49 5.49 -6.47 2.70
N VAL A 50 4.34 -6.76 3.29
CA VAL A 50 3.46 -7.87 2.89
C VAL A 50 3.02 -7.75 1.43
N ILE A 51 2.62 -6.56 0.99
CA ILE A 51 2.26 -6.28 -0.41
C ILE A 51 3.45 -6.52 -1.34
N GLY A 52 4.65 -6.08 -0.94
CA GLY A 52 5.88 -6.34 -1.70
C GLY A 52 6.15 -7.84 -1.87
N VAL A 53 6.06 -8.60 -0.78
CA VAL A 53 6.22 -10.07 -0.80
C VAL A 53 5.19 -10.73 -1.71
N ILE A 54 3.92 -10.33 -1.63
CA ILE A 54 2.87 -10.84 -2.51
C ILE A 54 3.14 -10.48 -3.98
N ASN A 55 3.67 -9.27 -4.25
CA ASN A 55 3.98 -8.84 -5.61
C ASN A 55 5.13 -9.65 -6.23
N VAL A 56 6.10 -10.10 -5.43
CA VAL A 56 7.11 -11.08 -5.88
C VAL A 56 6.42 -12.35 -6.41
N PHE A 57 5.44 -12.89 -5.69
CA PHE A 57 4.67 -14.05 -6.17
C PHE A 57 3.87 -13.72 -7.43
N LYS A 58 3.26 -12.52 -7.52
CA LYS A 58 2.56 -12.09 -8.75
C LYS A 58 3.50 -12.11 -9.96
N ILE A 59 4.70 -11.54 -9.84
CA ILE A 59 5.72 -11.51 -10.91
C ILE A 59 6.16 -12.92 -11.33
N LEU A 60 6.32 -13.84 -10.37
CA LEU A 60 6.71 -15.22 -10.69
C LEU A 60 5.57 -16.01 -11.36
N LEU A 61 4.32 -15.66 -11.05
CA LEU A 61 3.13 -16.35 -11.56
C LEU A 61 2.55 -15.73 -12.83
N SER A 62 2.98 -14.54 -13.25
CA SER A 62 2.53 -13.93 -14.51
C SER A 62 2.87 -14.85 -15.68
N ARG A 63 2.03 -14.87 -16.71
CA ARG A 63 2.10 -15.74 -17.90
C ARG A 63 1.53 -15.05 -19.13
N LYS A 64 1.77 -13.74 -19.27
CA LYS A 64 1.30 -12.99 -20.43
C LYS A 64 1.95 -13.53 -21.72
N LYS A 65 1.20 -13.55 -22.82
CA LYS A 65 1.58 -14.24 -24.08
C LYS A 65 2.95 -13.81 -24.65
N ASP A 66 3.39 -12.58 -24.41
CA ASP A 66 4.66 -12.01 -24.89
C ASP A 66 5.72 -11.87 -23.78
N GLU A 67 5.54 -12.56 -22.67
CA GLU A 67 6.40 -12.40 -21.51
C GLU A 67 7.72 -13.15 -21.64
N LYS A 68 8.79 -12.58 -21.08
CA LYS A 68 10.13 -13.20 -21.06
C LYS A 68 10.09 -14.60 -20.46
N GLU A 69 11.01 -15.45 -20.91
CA GLU A 69 11.23 -16.80 -20.38
C GLU A 69 11.38 -16.82 -18.85
N LEU A 70 11.18 -17.99 -18.25
CA LEU A 70 11.21 -18.20 -16.80
C LEU A 70 12.44 -17.58 -16.11
N ASN A 71 13.63 -17.66 -16.73
CA ASN A 71 14.86 -17.06 -16.23
C ASN A 71 14.75 -15.53 -16.09
N GLY A 72 14.06 -14.87 -17.02
CA GLY A 72 13.80 -13.43 -16.97
C GLY A 72 12.88 -13.04 -15.80
N LYS A 73 11.97 -13.92 -15.37
CA LYS A 73 11.05 -13.68 -14.24
C LYS A 73 11.75 -13.75 -12.90
N PHE A 74 12.63 -14.74 -12.71
CA PHE A 74 13.43 -14.83 -11.50
C PHE A 74 14.34 -13.61 -11.33
N PHE A 75 15.01 -13.19 -12.41
CA PHE A 75 15.81 -11.97 -12.37
C PHE A 75 14.95 -10.75 -12.04
N LEU A 76 13.78 -10.61 -12.66
CA LEU A 76 12.88 -9.49 -12.43
C LEU A 76 12.33 -9.47 -10.99
N ALA A 77 11.99 -10.63 -10.43
CA ALA A 77 11.55 -10.77 -9.05
C ALA A 77 12.67 -10.44 -8.05
N ALA A 78 13.90 -10.87 -8.32
CA ALA A 78 15.07 -10.52 -7.51
C ALA A 78 15.37 -9.02 -7.57
N PHE A 79 15.36 -8.44 -8.79
CA PHE A 79 15.51 -7.00 -9.00
C PHE A 79 14.43 -6.22 -8.25
N PHE A 80 13.17 -6.63 -8.38
CA PHE A 80 12.05 -6.01 -7.64
C PHE A 80 12.28 -6.09 -6.13
N THR A 81 12.67 -7.25 -5.60
CA THR A 81 12.90 -7.43 -4.16
C THR A 81 13.95 -6.45 -3.63
N VAL A 82 15.09 -6.32 -4.33
CA VAL A 82 16.16 -5.40 -3.94
C VAL A 82 15.70 -3.95 -4.12
N HIS A 83 15.13 -3.61 -5.27
CA HIS A 83 14.78 -2.23 -5.60
C HIS A 83 13.61 -1.69 -4.76
N TYR A 84 12.52 -2.44 -4.66
CA TYR A 84 11.39 -2.14 -3.77
C TYR A 84 11.84 -2.15 -2.31
N GLY A 85 12.66 -3.14 -1.93
CA GLY A 85 13.23 -3.25 -0.59
C GLY A 85 14.05 -2.03 -0.19
N MET A 86 14.81 -1.42 -1.11
CA MET A 86 15.53 -0.16 -0.84
C MET A 86 14.58 1.00 -0.53
N PHE A 87 13.46 1.13 -1.25
CA PHE A 87 12.49 2.18 -0.94
C PHE A 87 11.83 1.97 0.42
N VAL A 88 11.47 0.73 0.74
CA VAL A 88 10.93 0.40 2.07
C VAL A 88 11.97 0.68 3.14
N ALA A 89 13.22 0.25 2.95
CA ALA A 89 14.31 0.48 3.90
C ALA A 89 14.55 1.98 4.17
N ILE A 90 14.62 2.81 3.12
CA ILE A 90 14.77 4.26 3.25
C ILE A 90 13.58 4.86 4.02
N GLN A 91 12.36 4.44 3.69
CA GLN A 91 11.16 4.87 4.42
C GLN A 91 11.24 4.53 5.91
N SER A 92 11.67 3.30 6.21
CA SER A 92 11.78 2.80 7.58
C SER A 92 12.85 3.54 8.35
N MET A 93 13.98 3.86 7.70
CA MET A 93 15.03 4.69 8.31
C MET A 93 14.45 6.04 8.74
N PHE A 94 13.70 6.73 7.88
CA PHE A 94 13.05 8.00 8.27
C PHE A 94 12.09 7.84 9.46
N ALA A 95 11.27 6.77 9.47
CA ALA A 95 10.34 6.52 10.56
C ALA A 95 11.06 6.20 11.88
N PHE A 96 12.11 5.40 11.84
CA PHE A 96 12.88 5.05 13.03
C PHE A 96 13.77 6.20 13.52
N THR A 97 14.37 7.01 12.64
CA THR A 97 15.06 8.24 13.04
C THR A 97 14.08 9.23 13.68
N TYR A 98 12.85 9.31 13.17
CA TYR A 98 11.82 10.13 13.81
C TYR A 98 11.48 9.62 15.22
N LEU A 99 11.36 8.30 15.39
CA LEU A 99 11.17 7.70 16.71
C LEU A 99 12.37 7.94 17.64
N GLU A 100 13.59 7.81 17.13
CA GLU A 100 14.83 8.10 17.87
C GLU A 100 14.82 9.53 18.44
N ILE A 101 14.40 10.51 17.63
CA ILE A 101 14.28 11.91 18.06
C ILE A 101 13.17 12.09 19.11
N SER A 102 12.07 11.35 18.98
CA SER A 102 10.88 11.53 19.82
C SER A 102 10.93 10.75 21.14
N ASP A 103 11.58 9.58 21.13
CA ASP A 103 11.84 8.70 22.26
C ASP A 103 13.22 8.05 22.10
N PRO A 104 14.28 8.70 22.62
CA PRO A 104 15.66 8.22 22.51
C PRO A 104 15.91 6.86 23.15
N ASN A 105 14.99 6.36 23.99
CA ASN A 105 15.12 5.04 24.61
C ASN A 105 14.55 3.93 23.74
N TRP A 106 13.73 4.26 22.72
CA TRP A 106 13.04 3.26 21.90
C TRP A 106 13.97 2.59 20.88
N THR A 107 14.96 3.31 20.33
CA THR A 107 15.97 2.78 19.41
C THR A 107 17.32 3.47 19.61
N SER A 108 18.41 2.74 19.38
CA SER A 108 19.77 3.29 19.40
C SER A 108 20.10 4.07 18.12
N SER A 109 19.48 3.69 16.99
CA SER A 109 19.67 4.34 15.70
C SER A 109 18.55 3.99 14.72
N GLY A 110 18.07 4.98 13.96
CA GLY A 110 17.15 4.77 12.85
C GLY A 110 17.64 3.82 11.76
N PHE A 111 18.95 3.56 11.68
CA PHE A 111 19.57 2.69 10.66
C PHE A 111 19.61 1.21 11.05
N GLU A 112 19.38 0.86 12.31
CA GLU A 112 19.37 -0.52 12.82
C GLU A 112 18.07 -1.25 12.46
N LEU A 113 17.77 -1.36 11.16
CA LEU A 113 16.47 -1.82 10.65
C LEU A 113 16.05 -3.19 11.19
N VAL A 114 16.98 -4.14 11.30
CA VAL A 114 16.68 -5.51 11.76
C VAL A 114 16.19 -5.49 13.21
N ASP A 115 16.95 -4.85 14.10
CA ASP A 115 16.61 -4.77 15.52
C ASP A 115 15.36 -3.92 15.75
N ASN A 116 15.22 -2.82 14.99
CA ASN A 116 14.05 -1.95 15.05
C ASN A 116 12.77 -2.69 14.63
N TYR A 117 12.82 -3.49 13.55
CA TYR A 117 11.67 -4.31 13.17
C TYR A 117 11.41 -5.45 14.14
N ALA A 118 12.44 -6.03 14.78
CA ALA A 118 12.25 -7.00 15.85
C ALA A 118 11.49 -6.39 17.04
N ARG A 119 11.82 -5.15 17.43
CA ARG A 119 11.08 -4.38 18.46
C ARG A 119 9.64 -4.09 18.02
N VAL A 120 9.43 -3.67 16.77
CA VAL A 120 8.08 -3.46 16.20
C VAL A 120 7.24 -4.72 16.30
N LEU A 121 7.79 -5.88 15.94
CA LEU A 121 7.08 -7.16 15.99
C LEU A 121 6.79 -7.65 17.42
N ALA A 122 7.49 -7.11 18.41
CA ALA A 122 7.25 -7.37 19.83
C ALA A 122 6.24 -6.40 20.48
N MET A 123 5.73 -5.39 19.75
CA MET A 123 4.76 -4.43 20.27
C MET A 123 3.40 -5.08 20.55
N ASP A 124 2.68 -4.54 21.53
CA ASP A 124 1.35 -5.02 21.90
C ASP A 124 0.40 -5.07 20.68
N ASN A 125 -0.27 -6.23 20.55
CA ASN A 125 -1.28 -6.50 19.53
C ASN A 125 -0.82 -6.38 18.05
N ILE A 126 0.46 -6.10 17.77
CA ILE A 126 0.96 -6.00 16.39
C ILE A 126 0.80 -7.32 15.63
N GLY A 127 0.94 -8.46 16.31
CA GLY A 127 0.77 -9.78 15.71
C GLY A 127 -0.65 -10.01 15.18
N TRP A 128 -1.68 -9.56 15.91
CA TRP A 128 -3.08 -9.64 15.47
C TRP A 128 -3.35 -8.75 14.26
N ILE A 129 -2.80 -7.53 14.27
CA ILE A 129 -2.90 -6.61 13.14
C ILE A 129 -2.19 -7.19 11.91
N LEU A 130 -0.98 -7.69 12.08
CA LEU A 130 -0.19 -8.30 11.02
C LEU A 130 -0.90 -9.54 10.44
N GLY A 131 -1.48 -10.40 11.29
CA GLY A 131 -2.29 -11.52 10.84
C GLY A 131 -3.47 -11.08 9.97
N THR A 132 -4.18 -10.02 10.39
CA THR A 132 -5.30 -9.44 9.63
C THR A 132 -4.82 -8.87 8.28
N ILE A 133 -3.70 -8.15 8.27
CA ILE A 133 -3.07 -7.62 7.06
C ILE A 133 -2.72 -8.75 6.08
N ILE A 134 -2.07 -9.81 6.56
CA ILE A 134 -1.66 -10.94 5.74
C ILE A 134 -2.89 -11.63 5.15
N LEU A 135 -3.89 -11.95 5.98
CA LEU A 135 -5.12 -12.62 5.52
C LEU A 135 -5.87 -11.77 4.49
N ASN A 136 -6.00 -10.47 4.73
CA ASN A 136 -6.65 -9.55 3.81
C ASN A 136 -5.93 -9.50 2.46
N ASN A 137 -4.61 -9.33 2.47
CA ASN A 137 -3.83 -9.23 1.25
C ASN A 137 -3.77 -10.57 0.49
N LEU A 138 -3.72 -11.71 1.18
CA LEU A 138 -3.85 -13.03 0.56
C LEU A 138 -5.23 -13.25 -0.07
N TRP A 139 -6.30 -12.80 0.60
CA TRP A 139 -7.66 -12.84 0.05
C TRP A 139 -7.77 -12.01 -1.24
N VAL A 140 -7.26 -10.78 -1.23
CA VAL A 140 -7.22 -9.90 -2.41
C VAL A 140 -6.39 -10.52 -3.52
N PHE A 141 -5.20 -11.06 -3.21
CA PHE A 141 -4.36 -11.78 -4.17
C PHE A 141 -5.10 -12.96 -4.80
N TYR A 142 -5.75 -13.80 -4.01
CA TYR A 142 -6.50 -14.94 -4.51
C TYR A 142 -7.67 -14.51 -5.41
N LYS A 143 -8.54 -13.61 -4.93
CA LYS A 143 -9.75 -13.20 -5.65
C LYS A 143 -9.41 -12.40 -6.92
N ASN A 144 -8.53 -11.41 -6.81
CA ASN A 144 -8.30 -10.47 -7.90
C ASN A 144 -7.25 -10.96 -8.88
N TYR A 145 -6.20 -11.64 -8.42
CA TYR A 145 -5.10 -12.04 -9.29
C TYR A 145 -5.26 -13.47 -9.83
N LEU A 146 -5.50 -14.44 -8.94
CA LEU A 146 -5.58 -15.86 -9.32
C LEU A 146 -6.95 -16.22 -9.91
N GLN A 147 -8.04 -16.01 -9.18
CA GLN A 147 -9.38 -16.44 -9.59
C GLN A 147 -9.86 -15.73 -10.86
N ASN A 148 -9.57 -14.44 -11.00
CA ASN A 148 -9.96 -13.65 -12.18
C ASN A 148 -9.00 -13.80 -13.37
N GLY A 149 -7.96 -14.65 -13.27
CA GLY A 149 -7.05 -14.91 -14.39
C GLY A 149 -6.11 -13.76 -14.76
N ARG A 150 -5.95 -12.73 -13.91
CA ARG A 150 -5.12 -11.56 -14.20
C ARG A 150 -3.65 -11.88 -14.46
N TYR A 151 -3.17 -13.00 -13.93
CA TYR A 151 -1.83 -13.53 -14.23
C TYR A 151 -1.61 -13.82 -15.73
N LEU A 152 -2.66 -13.97 -16.54
CA LEU A 152 -2.55 -14.13 -17.99
C LEU A 152 -2.52 -12.80 -18.76
N GLU A 153 -2.90 -11.69 -18.11
CA GLU A 153 -3.14 -10.39 -18.77
C GLU A 153 -2.04 -9.37 -18.47
N VAL A 154 -1.44 -9.45 -17.29
CA VAL A 154 -0.44 -8.51 -16.77
C VAL A 154 0.96 -9.15 -16.84
N SER A 155 1.94 -8.39 -17.34
CA SER A 155 3.34 -8.83 -17.35
C SER A 155 4.02 -8.56 -16.02
N GLY A 156 5.09 -9.32 -15.73
CA GLY A 156 5.94 -9.09 -14.57
C GLY A 156 6.52 -7.69 -14.52
N LEU A 157 6.79 -7.06 -15.67
CA LEU A 157 7.31 -5.68 -15.71
C LEU A 157 6.23 -4.68 -15.29
N GLU A 158 4.98 -4.87 -15.72
CA GLU A 158 3.85 -4.06 -15.26
C GLU A 158 3.65 -4.24 -13.74
N LEU A 159 3.73 -5.48 -13.24
CA LEU A 159 3.63 -5.78 -11.80
C LEU A 159 4.76 -5.19 -10.97
N MET A 160 5.98 -5.11 -11.52
CA MET A 160 7.12 -4.50 -10.84
C MET A 160 6.84 -3.03 -10.44
N PHE A 161 6.13 -2.29 -11.28
CA PHE A 161 5.82 -0.87 -11.05
C PHE A 161 4.49 -0.64 -10.31
N ALA A 162 3.59 -1.64 -10.27
CA ALA A 162 2.28 -1.52 -9.64
C ALA A 162 2.31 -0.91 -8.22
N PRO A 163 3.18 -1.33 -7.28
CA PRO A 163 3.13 -0.84 -5.91
C PRO A 163 3.80 0.54 -5.71
N TYR A 164 4.37 1.17 -6.75
CA TYR A 164 5.18 2.39 -6.59
C TYR A 164 4.35 3.59 -6.18
N VAL A 165 3.13 3.73 -6.72
CA VAL A 165 2.22 4.81 -6.35
C VAL A 165 1.88 4.73 -4.86
N ARG A 166 1.68 3.50 -4.34
CA ARG A 166 1.40 3.27 -2.93
C ARG A 166 2.58 3.69 -2.04
N ILE A 167 3.80 3.26 -2.35
CA ILE A 167 5.00 3.68 -1.60
C ILE A 167 5.14 5.20 -1.64
N PHE A 168 5.06 5.79 -2.84
CA PHE A 168 5.24 7.23 -3.01
C PHE A 168 4.27 8.02 -2.13
N VAL A 169 2.98 7.66 -2.15
CA VAL A 169 1.98 8.29 -1.28
C VAL A 169 2.33 8.08 0.20
N GLN A 170 2.70 6.86 0.59
CA GLN A 170 2.98 6.54 1.99
C GLN A 170 4.16 7.34 2.57
N GLN A 171 5.18 7.65 1.76
CA GLN A 171 6.27 8.56 2.16
C GLN A 171 5.72 9.91 2.63
N PHE A 172 4.80 10.52 1.87
CA PHE A 172 4.20 11.80 2.26
C PHE A 172 3.31 11.66 3.49
N VAL A 173 2.51 10.60 3.58
CA VAL A 173 1.60 10.43 4.72
C VAL A 173 2.39 10.25 6.02
N VAL A 174 3.49 9.51 5.99
CA VAL A 174 4.36 9.30 7.16
C VAL A 174 5.04 10.60 7.58
N ILE A 175 5.64 11.33 6.65
CA ILE A 175 6.28 12.63 6.94
C ILE A 175 5.26 13.59 7.56
N LEU A 176 4.07 13.67 6.97
CA LEU A 176 3.00 14.52 7.48
C LEU A 176 2.54 14.06 8.87
N SER A 177 2.43 12.76 9.12
CA SER A 177 2.05 12.22 10.44
C SER A 177 3.08 12.54 11.50
N GLY A 178 4.39 12.41 11.19
CA GLY A 178 5.47 12.79 12.08
C GLY A 178 5.45 14.29 12.43
N PHE A 179 5.06 15.15 11.49
CA PHE A 179 4.85 16.57 11.77
C PHE A 179 3.72 16.80 12.79
N PHE A 180 2.59 16.10 12.70
CA PHE A 180 1.52 16.27 13.70
C PHE A 180 1.90 15.73 15.09
N ILE A 181 2.65 14.63 15.16
CA ILE A 181 3.12 14.07 16.43
C ILE A 181 4.08 15.03 17.14
N SER A 182 4.93 15.77 16.42
CA SER A 182 5.85 16.71 17.06
C SER A 182 5.16 17.90 17.74
N PHE A 183 3.90 18.22 17.38
CA PHE A 183 3.05 19.19 18.10
C PHE A 183 2.19 18.54 19.19
N GLY A 184 2.43 17.28 19.54
CA GLY A 184 1.61 16.53 20.51
C GLY A 184 0.24 16.11 19.95
N ALA A 185 -0.03 16.30 18.66
CA ALA A 185 -1.31 15.99 18.03
C ALA A 185 -1.39 14.54 17.52
N GLN A 186 -1.02 13.58 18.37
CA GLN A 186 -0.94 12.15 18.03
C GLN A 186 -2.26 11.57 17.49
N HIS A 187 -3.40 11.99 18.04
CA HIS A 187 -4.71 11.54 17.56
C HIS A 187 -5.00 12.06 16.15
N ALA A 188 -4.63 13.32 15.87
CA ALA A 188 -4.78 13.90 14.53
C ALA A 188 -3.86 13.20 13.53
N ALA A 189 -2.62 12.87 13.93
CA ALA A 189 -1.69 12.11 13.10
C ALA A 189 -2.26 10.73 12.71
N VAL A 190 -2.81 9.98 13.68
CA VAL A 190 -3.43 8.68 13.42
C VAL A 190 -4.66 8.81 12.51
N VAL A 191 -5.59 9.71 12.82
CA VAL A 191 -6.79 9.89 11.99
C VAL A 191 -6.43 10.34 10.58
N LEU A 192 -5.43 11.22 10.41
CA LEU A 192 -4.94 11.66 9.12
C LEU A 192 -4.29 10.52 8.34
N LEU A 193 -3.42 9.74 8.99
CA LEU A 193 -2.73 8.60 8.41
C LEU A 193 -3.75 7.58 7.88
N ILE A 194 -4.67 7.15 8.75
CA ILE A 194 -5.69 6.17 8.40
C ILE A 194 -6.62 6.74 7.33
N GLY A 195 -7.15 7.94 7.51
CA GLY A 195 -8.09 8.56 6.57
C GLY A 195 -7.51 8.77 5.18
N LEU A 196 -6.30 9.33 5.08
CA LEU A 196 -5.64 9.55 3.78
C LEU A 196 -5.29 8.21 3.11
N ARG A 197 -4.82 7.23 3.89
CA ARG A 197 -4.53 5.88 3.37
C ARG A 197 -5.79 5.19 2.86
N THR A 198 -6.85 5.12 3.66
CA THR A 198 -8.14 4.53 3.26
C THR A 198 -8.67 5.20 2.00
N PHE A 199 -8.59 6.53 1.91
CA PHE A 199 -9.02 7.27 0.73
C PHE A 199 -8.24 6.85 -0.53
N ILE A 200 -6.91 6.76 -0.44
CA ILE A 200 -6.07 6.38 -1.56
C ILE A 200 -6.28 4.92 -1.95
N ASP A 201 -6.42 4.01 -0.98
CA ASP A 201 -6.68 2.59 -1.27
C ASP A 201 -8.03 2.40 -1.98
N VAL A 202 -9.06 3.12 -1.55
CA VAL A 202 -10.36 3.11 -2.24
C VAL A 202 -10.26 3.71 -3.64
N MET A 203 -9.52 4.82 -3.80
CA MET A 203 -9.25 5.39 -5.12
C MET A 203 -8.60 4.38 -6.05
N ILE A 204 -7.59 3.65 -5.57
CA ILE A 204 -6.88 2.63 -6.33
C ILE A 204 -7.82 1.48 -6.73
N VAL A 205 -8.66 1.00 -5.82
CA VAL A 205 -9.63 -0.08 -6.13
C VAL A 205 -10.72 0.36 -7.10
N GLU A 206 -11.11 1.64 -7.08
CA GLU A 206 -12.09 2.18 -8.02
C GLU A 206 -11.49 2.54 -9.39
N ILE A 207 -10.16 2.40 -9.59
CA ILE A 207 -9.54 2.47 -10.92
C ILE A 207 -9.89 1.19 -11.70
N ARG A 208 -11.06 1.21 -12.32
CA ARG A 208 -11.54 0.09 -13.14
C ARG A 208 -12.36 0.56 -14.32
N ASP A 209 -12.28 -0.19 -15.41
CA ASP A 209 -13.08 -0.01 -16.62
C ASP A 209 -14.58 0.14 -16.28
N GLY A 210 -15.22 1.16 -16.87
CA GLY A 210 -16.64 1.45 -16.69
C GLY A 210 -17.01 2.20 -15.41
N THR A 211 -16.05 2.56 -14.55
CA THR A 211 -16.33 3.42 -13.39
C THR A 211 -16.31 4.90 -13.76
N PRO A 212 -17.14 5.77 -13.11
CA PRO A 212 -17.09 7.21 -13.31
C PRO A 212 -15.70 7.81 -13.03
N PHE A 213 -14.94 7.20 -12.13
CA PHE A 213 -13.59 7.63 -11.78
C PHE A 213 -12.60 7.34 -12.93
N MET A 214 -12.65 6.14 -13.50
CA MET A 214 -11.84 5.79 -14.66
C MET A 214 -12.12 6.69 -15.87
N GLU A 215 -13.40 6.93 -16.18
CA GLU A 215 -13.79 7.82 -17.28
C GLU A 215 -13.31 9.26 -17.05
N TYR A 216 -13.33 9.72 -15.80
CA TYR A 216 -12.77 11.02 -15.45
C TYR A 216 -11.26 11.10 -15.67
N LEU A 217 -10.51 10.06 -15.28
CA LEU A 217 -9.06 10.00 -15.50
C LEU A 217 -8.72 10.00 -16.99
N VAL A 218 -9.42 9.19 -17.79
CA VAL A 218 -9.21 9.09 -19.25
C VAL A 218 -9.52 10.42 -19.93
N LYS A 219 -10.66 11.05 -19.60
CA LYS A 219 -11.02 12.36 -20.13
C LYS A 219 -9.98 13.44 -19.79
N LYS A 220 -9.34 13.35 -18.61
CA LYS A 220 -8.27 14.26 -18.21
C LYS A 220 -6.96 13.95 -18.96
N ASN A 221 -6.70 12.69 -19.29
CA ASN A 221 -5.55 12.26 -20.07
C ASN A 221 -5.55 12.74 -21.52
N ASN A 222 -6.66 13.20 -22.09
CA ASN A 222 -6.73 13.83 -23.43
C ASN A 222 -5.81 15.06 -23.63
N THR A 223 -5.05 15.46 -22.61
CA THR A 223 -3.95 16.45 -22.73
C THR A 223 -2.57 15.83 -22.98
N ASN A 224 -2.42 14.49 -22.94
CA ASN A 224 -1.16 13.76 -23.08
C ASN A 224 -1.08 12.94 -24.40
N LYS A 225 0.15 12.60 -24.80
CA LYS A 225 0.52 11.94 -26.08
C LYS A 225 0.18 10.44 -26.20
N ILE A 226 -0.50 9.83 -25.22
CA ILE A 226 -0.79 8.38 -25.17
C ILE A 226 -2.27 8.12 -25.45
N SER A 227 -2.57 7.00 -26.11
CA SER A 227 -3.95 6.64 -26.47
C SER A 227 -4.81 6.32 -25.24
N ASP A 228 -6.13 6.50 -25.35
CA ASP A 228 -7.07 6.19 -24.26
C ASP A 228 -6.99 4.74 -23.80
N GLU A 229 -6.77 3.79 -24.73
CA GLU A 229 -6.62 2.37 -24.40
C GLU A 229 -5.33 2.08 -23.62
N GLU A 230 -4.21 2.65 -24.04
CA GLU A 230 -2.93 2.52 -23.34
C GLU A 230 -2.99 3.16 -21.96
N PHE A 231 -3.61 4.34 -21.84
CA PHE A 231 -3.81 4.99 -20.55
C PHE A 231 -4.72 4.14 -19.66
N ARG A 232 -5.82 3.58 -20.19
CA ARG A 232 -6.70 2.71 -19.40
C ARG A 232 -5.96 1.52 -18.83
N LYS A 233 -5.16 0.85 -19.66
CA LYS A 233 -4.33 -0.26 -19.26
C LYS A 233 -3.29 0.14 -18.20
N TYR A 234 -2.60 1.25 -18.41
CA TYR A 234 -1.61 1.76 -17.46
C TYR A 234 -2.22 2.03 -16.09
N VAL A 235 -3.32 2.78 -16.04
CA VAL A 235 -3.94 3.16 -14.76
C VAL A 235 -4.55 1.93 -14.08
N LYS A 236 -5.17 1.01 -14.83
CA LYS A 236 -5.65 -0.28 -14.31
C LYS A 236 -4.55 -1.10 -13.66
N ASN A 237 -3.34 -1.11 -14.23
CA ASN A 237 -2.21 -1.81 -13.62
C ASN A 237 -1.74 -1.18 -12.29
N LEU A 238 -2.10 0.08 -12.00
CA LEU A 238 -1.85 0.68 -10.68
C LEU A 238 -2.78 0.13 -9.59
N SER A 239 -3.86 -0.56 -9.96
CA SER A 239 -4.78 -1.22 -9.03
C SER A 239 -4.35 -2.64 -8.63
N GLU A 240 -3.26 -3.14 -9.22
CA GLU A 240 -2.68 -4.44 -8.89
C GLU A 240 -1.83 -4.40 -7.62
#